data_AF-G0SH93-F1
#
_entry.id   AF-G0SH93-F1
#
_cell.length_a   1.000
_cell.length_b   1.000
_cell.length_c   1.000
_cell.angle_alpha   90.00
_cell.angle_beta   90.00
_cell.angle_gamma   90.00
#
_symmetry.space_group_name_H-M   'P 1'
#
loop_
_entity.id
_entity.type
_entity.pdbx_description
1 polymer ?
#
loop_
_entity_poly.entity_id
_entity_poly.type
_entity_poly.pdbx_seq_one_letter_code
_entity_poly.pdbx_strand_id
1 'polypeptide(L)'
;MSSPTLEAFNPVVALLREHVIPIPPLSESTNSLRRFCSSLVSPETKIVLIGDASHGTSEFYTARAELTKHLIEHHGFNIVAVEADWPDAEAVDRYVRHRRKTPRSHEASIGPQGETIKAGREPAFLRFPTWMWRNQEVQRFTGWLRLHNLGKDPRVVDSVGFYGLDLYSLGTSMKAVIEYLEGVDEEMAEKARQRYGRMMLWAEDPHEYGLEALGAGFKGCEQDIVNMLKDLLEKRLEYVEKEGDGEEFHGGEQNARLVKDAEQYYKAMYYGRDESWNLRDRHMFETLVRVMKHRREQGPARAVVWAHNSHIGDARATSMGWAREELNIGQLCKESFGRQAVNIGCSGYTGTVAAARRWDGDMQVMQVRPGLPSSYEALMHATEIPSFALDLREGHCDRQLRQELMKKRLERFIGCFLSSSMAEDLTQRQLPINNCIIMSEAKNRERGLRAALNNPRVSEEAKKHDRELLEKEFGEHFEESKTPEKARRASHSKHQPKVTESAASGSQEAQPAARKGRRASSGDAPLHQIGEEKERANVIRGLKAALKNPHVSEKAKEVDRKKLQELGENIE
;
A
#
# COMPACT_ATOMS: atom_id res chain seq x y z
N MET A 1 -43.48 1.97 38.00
CA MET A 1 -42.63 3.16 37.79
C MET A 1 -41.25 2.81 38.29
N SER A 2 -40.32 2.54 37.38
CA SER A 2 -38.94 2.22 37.72
C SER A 2 -38.17 3.52 37.90
N SER A 3 -37.47 3.70 39.03
CA SER A 3 -36.63 4.89 39.23
C SER A 3 -35.59 5.01 38.11
N PRO A 4 -35.30 6.23 37.60
CA PRO A 4 -34.13 6.42 36.77
C PRO A 4 -32.91 6.08 37.62
N THR A 5 -32.15 5.06 37.21
CA THR A 5 -30.82 4.82 37.75
C THR A 5 -30.00 6.07 37.54
N LEU A 6 -29.42 6.61 38.63
CA LEU A 6 -28.35 7.60 38.48
C LEU A 6 -27.23 6.94 37.67
N GLU A 7 -27.08 7.34 36.41
CA GLU A 7 -25.82 7.17 35.72
C GLU A 7 -24.76 7.85 36.58
N ALA A 8 -23.75 7.07 36.99
CA ALA A 8 -22.71 7.57 37.88
C ALA A 8 -22.02 8.76 37.20
N PHE A 9 -22.21 9.95 37.76
CA PHE A 9 -21.71 11.21 37.22
C PHE A 9 -20.21 11.08 36.94
N ASN A 10 -19.85 10.93 35.67
CA ASN A 10 -18.46 10.79 35.27
C ASN A 10 -17.85 12.19 35.19
N PRO A 11 -16.98 12.60 36.15
CA PRO A 11 -16.48 13.97 36.20
C PRO A 11 -15.67 14.33 34.95
N VAL A 12 -15.09 13.34 34.26
CA VAL A 12 -14.35 13.55 33.00
C VAL A 12 -15.30 13.92 31.86
N VAL A 13 -16.52 13.39 31.84
CA VAL A 13 -17.55 13.73 30.83
C VAL A 13 -18.08 15.16 31.05
N ALA A 14 -18.25 15.58 32.30
CA ALA A 14 -18.60 16.97 32.62
C ALA A 14 -17.49 17.94 32.16
N LEU A 15 -16.23 17.66 32.52
CA LEU A 15 -15.08 18.44 32.07
C LEU A 15 -14.95 18.47 30.54
N LEU A 16 -15.21 17.36 29.84
CA LEU A 16 -15.24 17.35 28.38
C LEU A 16 -16.33 18.29 27.83
N ARG A 17 -17.58 18.18 28.32
CA ARG A 17 -18.70 19.04 27.88
C ARG A 17 -18.41 20.53 28.04
N GLU A 18 -17.63 20.92 29.05
CA GLU A 18 -17.23 22.31 29.31
C GLU A 18 -16.10 22.82 28.40
N HIS A 19 -15.20 21.94 27.93
CA HIS A 19 -13.93 22.33 27.28
C HIS A 19 -13.79 21.93 25.81
N VAL A 20 -14.69 21.11 25.26
CA VAL A 20 -14.69 20.78 23.83
C VAL A 20 -15.28 21.92 22.99
N ILE A 21 -14.85 22.03 21.74
CA ILE A 21 -15.35 23.00 20.76
C ILE A 21 -16.30 22.24 19.81
N PRO A 22 -17.63 22.45 19.88
CA PRO A 22 -18.56 21.76 19.00
C PRO A 22 -18.31 22.06 17.51
N ILE A 23 -18.36 21.01 16.69
CA ILE A 23 -18.22 21.10 15.24
C ILE A 23 -19.56 20.63 14.64
N PRO A 24 -20.30 21.51 13.93
CA PRO A 24 -21.49 21.08 13.21
C PRO A 24 -21.10 20.12 12.07
N PRO A 25 -22.06 19.37 11.48
CA PRO A 25 -21.80 18.54 10.32
C PRO A 25 -21.03 19.29 9.24
N LEU A 26 -19.97 18.67 8.68
CA LEU A 26 -19.08 19.33 7.72
C LEU A 26 -19.79 19.74 6.41
N SER A 27 -20.94 19.12 6.13
CA SER A 27 -21.88 19.49 5.06
C SER A 27 -22.64 20.80 5.30
N GLU A 28 -22.78 21.22 6.57
CA GLU A 28 -23.48 22.45 6.96
C GLU A 28 -22.51 23.62 7.16
N SER A 29 -21.38 23.40 7.85
CA SER A 29 -20.41 24.45 8.14
C SER A 29 -19.05 23.91 8.55
N THR A 30 -17.99 24.46 7.97
CA THR A 30 -16.59 24.16 8.33
C THR A 30 -15.97 25.24 9.22
N ASN A 31 -16.72 26.28 9.60
CA ASN A 31 -16.19 27.46 10.30
C ASN A 31 -15.59 27.14 11.68
N SER A 32 -16.23 26.28 12.50
CA SER A 32 -15.68 25.86 13.80
C SER A 32 -14.37 25.09 13.64
N LEU A 33 -14.31 24.18 12.66
CA LEU A 33 -13.11 23.39 12.33
C LEU A 33 -11.96 24.29 11.87
N ARG A 34 -12.22 25.27 10.99
CA ARG A 34 -11.24 26.26 10.52
C ARG A 34 -10.73 27.19 11.63
N ARG A 35 -11.61 27.62 12.55
CA ARG A 35 -11.22 28.40 13.75
C ARG A 35 -10.35 27.58 14.69
N PHE A 36 -10.73 26.34 14.97
CA PHE A 36 -9.92 25.41 15.76
C PHE A 36 -8.53 25.22 15.12
N CYS A 37 -8.46 24.94 13.82
CA CYS A 37 -7.21 24.85 13.06
C CYS A 37 -6.33 26.09 13.23
N SER A 38 -6.93 27.28 13.15
CA SER A 38 -6.22 28.56 13.33
C SER A 38 -5.64 28.72 14.74
N SER A 39 -6.32 28.22 15.78
CA SER A 39 -5.80 28.24 17.15
C SER A 39 -4.66 27.24 17.38
N LEU A 40 -4.54 26.21 16.53
CA LEU A 40 -3.48 25.22 16.63
C LEU A 40 -2.14 25.68 16.03
N VAL A 41 -2.15 26.65 15.12
CA VAL A 41 -0.96 27.08 14.36
C VAL A 41 -0.48 28.48 14.71
N SER A 42 0.80 28.73 14.51
CA SER A 42 1.46 30.02 14.72
C SER A 42 2.38 30.37 13.53
N PRO A 43 2.92 31.60 13.44
CA PRO A 43 3.88 31.98 12.41
C PRO A 43 5.12 31.06 12.37
N GLU A 44 5.48 30.44 13.49
CA GLU A 44 6.59 29.49 13.62
C GLU A 44 6.22 28.08 13.14
N THR A 45 4.94 27.68 13.15
CA THR A 45 4.52 26.32 12.77
C THR A 45 4.92 25.98 11.34
N LYS A 46 5.66 24.86 11.18
CA LYS A 46 6.18 24.37 9.89
C LYS A 46 5.49 23.10 9.42
N ILE A 47 4.97 22.28 10.33
CA ILE A 47 4.37 20.98 9.99
C ILE A 47 3.05 20.83 10.74
N VAL A 48 1.99 20.47 10.01
CA VAL A 48 0.71 20.03 10.58
C VAL A 48 0.42 18.63 10.05
N LEU A 49 0.50 17.61 10.91
CA LEU A 49 0.13 16.25 10.56
C LEU A 49 -1.35 16.02 10.92
N ILE A 50 -2.15 15.53 9.97
CA ILE A 50 -3.59 15.31 10.12
C ILE A 50 -3.90 13.84 9.85
N GLY A 51 -4.36 13.16 10.90
CA GLY A 51 -4.66 11.73 10.91
C GLY A 51 -6.09 11.39 10.50
N ASP A 52 -6.27 10.15 10.05
CA ASP A 52 -7.55 9.45 10.08
C ASP A 52 -7.49 8.26 11.05
N ALA A 53 -8.64 7.91 11.66
CA ALA A 53 -8.83 6.62 12.33
C ALA A 53 -9.27 5.50 11.36
N SER A 54 -9.54 5.86 10.09
CA SER A 54 -9.66 4.92 8.99
C SER A 54 -9.51 5.55 7.61
N HIS A 55 -8.93 4.79 6.68
CA HIS A 55 -8.81 5.16 5.27
C HIS A 55 -10.11 5.06 4.46
N GLY A 56 -11.24 4.76 5.11
CA GLY A 56 -12.52 4.48 4.44
C GLY A 56 -13.70 5.37 4.85
N THR A 57 -13.45 6.44 5.62
CA THR A 57 -14.50 7.31 6.18
C THR A 57 -14.45 8.70 5.54
N SER A 58 -15.52 9.09 4.83
CA SER A 58 -15.62 10.34 4.05
C SER A 58 -15.36 11.59 4.89
N GLU A 59 -15.83 11.61 6.13
CA GLU A 59 -15.72 12.73 7.06
C GLU A 59 -14.26 13.05 7.40
N PHE A 60 -13.38 12.05 7.51
CA PHE A 60 -11.96 12.27 7.78
C PHE A 60 -11.21 12.85 6.57
N TYR A 61 -11.56 12.44 5.34
CA TYR A 61 -11.02 13.06 4.13
C TYR A 61 -11.56 14.48 3.92
N THR A 62 -12.85 14.70 4.22
CA THR A 62 -13.47 16.03 4.17
C THR A 62 -12.82 16.98 5.17
N ALA A 63 -12.62 16.53 6.42
CA ALA A 63 -11.92 17.31 7.45
C ALA A 63 -10.47 17.63 7.03
N ARG A 64 -9.70 16.63 6.57
CA ARG A 64 -8.33 16.81 6.04
C ARG A 64 -8.30 17.85 4.92
N ALA A 65 -9.18 17.73 3.93
CA ALA A 65 -9.26 18.68 2.81
C ALA A 65 -9.56 20.11 3.29
N GLU A 66 -10.56 20.30 4.16
CA GLU A 66 -10.98 21.63 4.62
C GLU A 66 -9.97 22.30 5.56
N LEU A 67 -9.33 21.53 6.45
CA LEU A 67 -8.19 22.00 7.25
C LEU A 67 -7.03 22.44 6.35
N THR A 68 -6.70 21.64 5.34
CA THR A 68 -5.56 21.89 4.45
C THR A 68 -5.78 23.10 3.56
N LYS A 69 -6.99 23.27 2.99
CA LYS A 69 -7.37 24.50 2.27
C LYS A 69 -7.17 25.74 3.13
N HIS A 70 -7.68 25.70 4.37
CA HIS A 70 -7.56 26.83 5.30
C HIS A 70 -6.10 27.15 5.68
N LEU A 71 -5.26 26.13 5.85
CA LEU A 71 -3.83 26.30 6.10
C LEU A 71 -3.08 26.90 4.90
N ILE A 72 -3.46 26.49 3.67
CA ILE A 72 -2.93 27.07 2.43
C ILE A 72 -3.37 28.53 2.28
N GLU A 73 -4.67 28.81 2.36
CA GLU A 73 -5.28 30.12 2.10
C GLU A 73 -4.90 31.20 3.13
N HIS A 74 -4.69 30.81 4.40
CA HIS A 74 -4.54 31.78 5.50
C HIS A 74 -3.24 31.66 6.32
N HIS A 75 -2.51 30.55 6.20
CA HIS A 75 -1.31 30.30 7.02
C HIS A 75 -0.03 30.00 6.20
N GLY A 76 -0.12 30.12 4.87
CA GLY A 76 1.04 30.00 3.97
C GLY A 76 1.62 28.59 3.87
N PHE A 77 0.80 27.56 4.03
CA PHE A 77 1.21 26.18 3.77
C PHE A 77 1.29 25.91 2.27
N ASN A 78 2.40 25.32 1.81
CA ASN A 78 2.71 25.15 0.39
C ASN A 78 3.22 23.75 0.00
N ILE A 79 3.21 22.81 0.95
CA ILE A 79 3.52 21.40 0.76
C ILE A 79 2.33 20.60 1.28
N VAL A 80 1.74 19.74 0.44
CA VAL A 80 0.81 18.70 0.85
C VAL A 80 1.51 17.36 0.67
N ALA A 81 1.84 16.69 1.76
CA ALA A 81 2.51 15.40 1.76
C ALA A 81 1.53 14.29 2.21
N VAL A 82 1.55 13.14 1.54
CA VAL A 82 0.60 12.04 1.81
C VAL A 82 1.31 10.70 2.00
N GLU A 83 0.70 9.81 2.79
CA GLU A 83 1.08 8.39 2.92
C GLU A 83 0.73 7.61 1.63
N ALA A 84 1.46 7.92 0.57
CA ALA A 84 1.33 7.30 -0.74
C ALA A 84 2.67 7.25 -1.48
N ASP A 85 2.71 6.44 -2.54
CA ASP A 85 3.84 6.27 -3.44
C ASP A 85 4.33 7.60 -4.05
N TRP A 86 5.65 7.80 -4.08
CA TRP A 86 6.25 9.02 -4.64
C TRP A 86 5.91 9.25 -6.13
N PRO A 87 6.08 8.28 -7.07
CA PRO A 87 5.81 8.51 -8.50
C PRO A 87 4.36 8.92 -8.79
N ASP A 88 3.39 8.28 -8.13
CA ASP A 88 1.96 8.58 -8.30
C ASP A 88 1.64 9.99 -7.79
N ALA A 89 2.21 10.37 -6.64
CA ALA A 89 2.03 11.71 -6.08
C ALA A 89 2.74 12.79 -6.92
N GLU A 90 3.90 12.51 -7.51
CA GLU A 90 4.60 13.41 -8.43
C GLU A 90 3.82 13.60 -9.76
N ALA A 91 3.14 12.56 -10.24
CA ALA A 91 2.26 12.68 -11.40
C ALA A 91 1.00 13.54 -11.10
N VAL A 92 0.49 13.48 -9.86
CA VAL A 92 -0.56 14.38 -9.35
C VAL A 92 -0.03 15.81 -9.13
N ASP A 93 1.19 15.97 -8.62
CA ASP A 93 1.87 17.25 -8.47
C ASP A 93 1.99 17.99 -9.80
N ARG A 94 2.43 17.29 -10.84
CA ARG A 94 2.54 17.82 -12.22
C ARG A 94 1.19 18.36 -12.70
N TYR A 95 0.11 17.62 -12.42
CA TYR A 95 -1.27 18.04 -12.71
C TYR A 95 -1.73 19.25 -11.90
N VAL A 96 -1.49 19.32 -10.58
CA VAL A 96 -1.97 20.44 -9.73
C VAL A 96 -1.12 21.70 -9.83
N ARG A 97 0.19 21.61 -10.09
CA ARG A 97 1.07 22.77 -10.29
C ARG A 97 1.13 23.26 -11.74
N HIS A 98 0.45 22.60 -12.69
CA HIS A 98 0.52 22.90 -14.12
C HIS A 98 1.97 22.85 -14.67
N ARG A 99 2.81 21.96 -14.11
CA ARG A 99 4.20 21.77 -14.56
C ARG A 99 4.23 21.33 -16.03
N ARG A 100 5.28 21.73 -16.76
CA ARG A 100 5.47 21.41 -18.18
C ARG A 100 5.41 19.88 -18.38
N LYS A 101 4.70 19.43 -19.43
CA LYS A 101 4.83 18.07 -19.95
C LYS A 101 6.20 17.91 -20.59
N THR A 102 7.02 17.01 -20.06
CA THR A 102 8.18 16.48 -20.78
C THR A 102 7.70 15.35 -21.70
N PRO A 103 8.41 15.00 -22.80
CA PRO A 103 7.97 13.94 -23.72
C PRO A 103 7.80 12.55 -23.08
N ARG A 104 8.39 12.33 -21.90
CA ARG A 104 8.33 11.07 -21.13
C ARG A 104 7.52 11.17 -19.82
N SER A 105 7.09 12.35 -19.39
CA SER A 105 6.24 12.45 -18.18
C SER A 105 4.77 12.35 -18.50
N HIS A 106 4.00 11.78 -17.58
CA HIS A 106 2.55 11.60 -17.71
C HIS A 106 1.84 12.47 -16.67
N GLU A 107 0.74 13.11 -17.08
CA GLU A 107 -0.16 13.75 -16.12
C GLU A 107 -1.09 12.68 -15.57
N ALA A 108 -1.05 12.48 -14.25
CA ALA A 108 -2.06 11.68 -13.57
C ALA A 108 -3.11 12.57 -12.92
N SER A 109 -4.34 12.09 -12.82
CA SER A 109 -5.34 12.73 -11.95
C SER A 109 -6.19 11.71 -11.21
N ILE A 110 -6.55 12.09 -9.99
CA ILE A 110 -7.34 11.27 -9.09
C ILE A 110 -8.80 11.22 -9.60
N GLY A 111 -9.36 10.03 -9.66
CA GLY A 111 -10.73 9.80 -10.12
C GLY A 111 -10.98 8.37 -10.58
N PRO A 112 -12.22 8.06 -11.01
CA PRO A 112 -12.54 6.80 -11.64
C PRO A 112 -11.67 6.58 -12.89
N GLN A 113 -11.05 5.40 -13.00
CA GLN A 113 -10.09 5.10 -14.07
C GLN A 113 -10.63 5.41 -15.48
N GLY A 114 -11.90 5.07 -15.74
CA GLY A 114 -12.54 5.36 -17.03
C GLY A 114 -12.79 6.84 -17.32
N GLU A 115 -12.85 7.71 -16.31
CA GLU A 115 -12.96 9.16 -16.49
C GLU A 115 -11.59 9.80 -16.68
N THR A 116 -10.60 9.40 -15.88
CA THR A 116 -9.21 9.86 -16.00
C THR A 116 -8.62 9.51 -17.37
N ILE A 117 -8.82 8.29 -17.85
CA ILE A 117 -8.39 7.87 -19.20
C ILE A 117 -9.11 8.67 -20.30
N LYS A 118 -10.43 8.91 -20.17
CA LYS A 118 -11.18 9.77 -21.12
C LYS A 118 -10.67 11.21 -21.14
N ALA A 119 -10.12 11.71 -20.03
CA ALA A 119 -9.49 13.02 -19.94
C ALA A 119 -8.04 13.05 -20.48
N GLY A 120 -7.53 11.95 -21.04
CA GLY A 120 -6.18 11.85 -21.59
C GLY A 120 -5.08 11.83 -20.51
N ARG A 121 -5.39 11.23 -19.34
CA ARG A 121 -4.51 11.16 -18.17
C ARG A 121 -4.41 9.74 -17.64
N GLU A 122 -3.40 9.50 -16.82
CA GLU A 122 -3.24 8.23 -16.12
C GLU A 122 -3.89 8.23 -14.73
N PRO A 123 -4.45 7.09 -14.26
CA PRO A 123 -4.95 6.98 -12.89
C PRO A 123 -3.79 6.84 -11.90
N ALA A 124 -3.58 7.83 -11.03
CA ALA A 124 -2.67 7.72 -9.89
C ALA A 124 -3.23 6.76 -8.81
N PHE A 125 -2.35 6.20 -7.98
CA PHE A 125 -2.67 5.38 -6.81
C PHE A 125 -3.42 4.08 -7.15
N LEU A 126 -3.05 3.43 -8.26
CA LEU A 126 -3.61 2.13 -8.64
C LEU A 126 -3.32 1.02 -7.63
N ARG A 127 -2.12 1.06 -7.02
CA ARG A 127 -1.67 0.07 -6.01
C ARG A 127 -2.39 0.20 -4.68
N PHE A 128 -2.87 1.40 -4.35
CA PHE A 128 -3.66 1.63 -3.14
C PHE A 128 -5.12 1.26 -3.38
N PRO A 129 -5.81 0.74 -2.36
CA PRO A 129 -7.24 0.51 -2.43
C PRO A 129 -7.98 1.80 -2.82
N THR A 130 -8.99 1.68 -3.69
CA THR A 130 -9.68 2.84 -4.30
C THR A 130 -10.21 3.83 -3.26
N TRP A 131 -10.65 3.34 -2.09
CA TRP A 131 -11.17 4.18 -1.01
C TRP A 131 -10.12 5.07 -0.33
N MET A 132 -8.83 4.69 -0.35
CA MET A 132 -7.76 5.40 0.36
C MET A 132 -7.34 6.69 -0.35
N TRP A 133 -7.08 6.66 -1.66
CA TRP A 133 -6.61 7.85 -2.40
C TRP A 133 -7.41 8.18 -3.67
N ARG A 134 -8.25 7.27 -4.18
CA ARG A 134 -9.09 7.47 -5.38
C ARG A 134 -10.57 7.71 -5.04
N ASN A 135 -10.84 8.26 -3.86
CA ASN A 135 -12.17 8.70 -3.42
C ASN A 135 -12.54 10.10 -3.97
N GLN A 136 -13.79 10.52 -3.75
CA GLN A 136 -14.30 11.79 -4.28
C GLN A 136 -13.72 13.00 -3.55
N GLU A 137 -13.40 12.87 -2.27
CA GLU A 137 -12.90 13.92 -1.41
C GLU A 137 -11.49 14.35 -1.85
N VAL A 138 -10.60 13.38 -2.10
CA VAL A 138 -9.24 13.62 -2.61
C VAL A 138 -9.26 14.08 -4.08
N GLN A 139 -10.18 13.57 -4.90
CA GLN A 139 -10.41 14.11 -6.27
C GLN A 139 -10.84 15.59 -6.24
N ARG A 140 -11.82 15.95 -5.40
CA ARG A 140 -12.28 17.34 -5.24
C ARG A 140 -11.18 18.23 -4.67
N PHE A 141 -10.40 17.72 -3.72
CA PHE A 141 -9.27 18.45 -3.14
C PHE A 141 -8.17 18.74 -4.18
N THR A 142 -7.74 17.75 -4.97
CA THR A 142 -6.73 17.96 -6.02
C THR A 142 -7.24 18.83 -7.17
N GLY A 143 -8.52 18.72 -7.52
CA GLY A 143 -9.18 19.66 -8.43
C GLY A 143 -9.18 21.11 -7.91
N TRP A 144 -9.49 21.32 -6.63
CA TRP A 144 -9.38 22.63 -5.97
C TRP A 144 -7.93 23.13 -5.93
N LEU A 145 -6.97 22.26 -5.61
CA LEU A 145 -5.55 22.61 -5.52
C LEU A 145 -5.01 23.10 -6.87
N ARG A 146 -5.44 22.44 -7.96
CA ARG A 146 -5.12 22.86 -9.33
C ARG A 146 -5.70 24.24 -9.68
N LEU A 147 -6.92 24.55 -9.22
CA LEU A 147 -7.51 25.88 -9.40
C LEU A 147 -6.79 26.93 -8.54
N HIS A 148 -6.41 26.59 -7.30
CA HIS A 148 -5.65 27.46 -6.40
C HIS A 148 -4.25 27.80 -6.95
N ASN A 149 -3.63 26.89 -7.72
CA ASN A 149 -2.36 27.11 -8.39
C ASN A 149 -2.47 27.75 -9.78
N LEU A 150 -3.69 28.00 -10.30
CA LEU A 150 -3.87 28.56 -11.64
C LEU A 150 -3.25 29.97 -11.75
N GLY A 151 -2.37 30.16 -12.73
CA GLY A 151 -1.68 31.44 -12.96
C GLY A 151 -0.51 31.73 -12.02
N LYS A 152 -0.20 30.83 -11.08
CA LYS A 152 1.04 30.90 -10.28
C LYS A 152 2.20 30.26 -11.04
N ASP A 153 3.41 30.76 -10.83
CA ASP A 153 4.62 30.11 -11.35
C ASP A 153 4.89 28.82 -10.53
N PRO A 154 4.95 27.62 -11.15
CA PRO A 154 5.21 26.37 -10.43
C PRO A 154 6.57 26.30 -9.71
N ARG A 155 7.50 27.19 -10.07
CA ARG A 155 8.87 27.30 -9.54
C ARG A 155 9.00 28.27 -8.37
N VAL A 156 7.90 28.93 -7.97
CA VAL A 156 7.87 29.95 -6.91
C VAL A 156 7.06 29.44 -5.71
N VAL A 157 7.45 29.91 -4.51
CA VAL A 157 6.87 29.60 -3.18
C VAL A 157 5.35 29.42 -3.17
N ASP A 158 4.64 30.29 -3.90
CA ASP A 158 3.19 30.44 -3.85
C ASP A 158 2.44 29.26 -4.47
N SER A 159 3.08 28.46 -5.33
CA SER A 159 2.48 27.27 -5.93
C SER A 159 2.59 26.06 -5.00
N VAL A 160 1.45 25.53 -4.56
CA VAL A 160 1.38 24.44 -3.59
C VAL A 160 1.69 23.10 -4.27
N GLY A 161 2.70 22.40 -3.79
CA GLY A 161 3.09 21.08 -4.31
C GLY A 161 2.39 19.92 -3.59
N PHE A 162 2.34 18.77 -4.27
CA PHE A 162 1.78 17.51 -3.75
C PHE A 162 2.87 16.42 -3.72
N TYR A 163 3.02 15.67 -2.64
CA TYR A 163 4.18 14.79 -2.45
C TYR A 163 3.80 13.47 -1.80
N GLY A 164 4.37 12.37 -2.28
CA GLY A 164 4.30 11.07 -1.62
C GLY A 164 5.38 10.99 -0.54
N LEU A 165 5.15 10.23 0.52
CA LEU A 165 6.15 9.94 1.54
C LEU A 165 6.52 8.47 1.60
N ASP A 166 5.69 7.58 1.05
CA ASP A 166 5.79 6.14 1.24
C ASP A 166 6.77 5.47 0.26
N LEU A 167 7.29 4.31 0.65
CA LEU A 167 8.40 3.62 -0.02
C LEU A 167 8.02 2.36 -0.79
N TYR A 168 6.73 2.00 -0.82
CA TYR A 168 6.29 0.77 -1.50
C TYR A 168 6.57 0.78 -3.02
N SER A 169 6.89 1.93 -3.61
CA SER A 169 6.96 2.19 -5.05
C SER A 169 8.21 1.67 -5.78
N LEU A 170 8.93 0.69 -5.22
CA LEU A 170 10.24 0.22 -5.73
C LEU A 170 10.30 0.11 -7.27
N GLY A 171 9.40 -0.64 -7.89
CA GLY A 171 9.39 -0.89 -9.34
C GLY A 171 9.09 0.36 -10.18
N THR A 172 8.19 1.23 -9.73
CA THR A 172 7.85 2.49 -10.42
C THR A 172 8.93 3.55 -10.21
N SER A 173 9.57 3.61 -9.05
CA SER A 173 10.70 4.51 -8.80
C SER A 173 11.96 4.12 -9.57
N MET A 174 12.25 2.83 -9.77
CA MET A 174 13.35 2.42 -10.68
C MET A 174 13.11 2.91 -12.12
N LYS A 175 11.87 2.80 -12.62
CA LYS A 175 11.48 3.31 -13.94
C LYS A 175 11.61 4.83 -14.02
N ALA A 176 11.09 5.56 -13.03
CA ALA A 176 11.18 7.02 -12.97
C ALA A 176 12.64 7.54 -12.98
N VAL A 177 13.57 6.86 -12.30
CA VAL A 177 15.01 7.21 -12.35
C VAL A 177 15.57 6.99 -13.76
N ILE A 178 15.24 5.86 -14.41
CA ILE A 178 15.71 5.59 -15.78
C ILE A 178 15.15 6.63 -16.76
N GLU A 179 13.84 6.88 -16.73
CA GLU A 179 13.15 7.85 -17.60
C GLU A 179 13.67 9.28 -17.45
N TYR A 180 13.99 9.69 -16.22
CA TYR A 180 14.66 10.96 -15.93
C TYR A 180 16.06 11.01 -16.56
N LEU A 181 16.89 9.98 -16.31
CA LEU A 181 18.25 9.92 -16.83
C LEU A 181 18.27 9.89 -18.36
N GLU A 182 17.34 9.18 -19.02
CA GLU A 182 17.20 9.20 -20.49
C GLU A 182 16.93 10.61 -21.06
N GLY A 183 16.49 11.57 -20.23
CA GLY A 183 16.31 12.97 -20.60
C GLY A 183 17.57 13.82 -20.47
N VAL A 184 18.46 13.51 -19.52
CA VAL A 184 19.58 14.39 -19.11
C VAL A 184 20.97 13.79 -19.34
N ASP A 185 21.11 12.46 -19.34
CA ASP A 185 22.35 11.70 -19.48
C ASP A 185 22.06 10.25 -19.91
N GLU A 186 22.08 10.01 -21.22
CA GLU A 186 21.78 8.70 -21.82
C GLU A 186 22.77 7.59 -21.42
N GLU A 187 24.05 7.94 -21.15
CA GLU A 187 25.06 6.99 -20.67
C GLU A 187 24.75 6.54 -19.24
N MET A 188 24.35 7.48 -18.39
CA MET A 188 23.91 7.18 -17.02
C MET A 188 22.58 6.42 -17.00
N ALA A 189 21.67 6.68 -17.95
CA ALA A 189 20.43 5.91 -18.11
C ALA A 189 20.73 4.42 -18.42
N GLU A 190 21.71 4.16 -19.28
CA GLU A 190 22.13 2.79 -19.59
C GLU A 190 22.78 2.10 -18.37
N LYS A 191 23.61 2.81 -17.61
CA LYS A 191 24.13 2.32 -16.32
C LYS A 191 23.01 2.01 -15.32
N ALA A 192 21.95 2.84 -15.27
CA ALA A 192 20.78 2.61 -14.43
C ALA A 192 20.01 1.36 -14.87
N ARG A 193 19.77 1.16 -16.18
CA ARG A 193 19.16 -0.06 -16.71
C ARG A 193 19.94 -1.31 -16.35
N GLN A 194 21.27 -1.27 -16.42
CA GLN A 194 22.13 -2.40 -16.05
C GLN A 194 22.10 -2.70 -14.55
N ARG A 195 22.21 -1.68 -13.69
CA ARG A 195 22.21 -1.84 -12.22
C ARG A 195 20.85 -2.25 -11.67
N TYR A 196 19.78 -1.63 -12.13
CA TYR A 196 18.41 -2.00 -11.74
C TYR A 196 17.91 -3.26 -12.43
N GLY A 197 18.48 -3.67 -13.58
CA GLY A 197 18.00 -4.82 -14.36
C GLY A 197 17.91 -6.14 -13.58
N ARG A 198 18.76 -6.33 -12.56
CA ARG A 198 18.64 -7.45 -11.61
C ARG A 198 17.43 -7.31 -10.70
N MET A 199 17.26 -6.14 -10.08
CA MET A 199 16.15 -5.83 -9.17
C MET A 199 14.79 -5.79 -9.89
N MET A 200 14.77 -5.43 -11.16
CA MET A 200 13.57 -5.37 -12.00
C MET A 200 12.85 -6.71 -12.16
N LEU A 201 13.51 -7.84 -11.88
CA LEU A 201 12.88 -9.17 -11.79
C LEU A 201 11.81 -9.23 -10.70
N TRP A 202 11.92 -8.42 -9.65
CA TRP A 202 11.00 -8.33 -8.51
C TRP A 202 10.31 -6.96 -8.44
N ALA A 203 10.24 -6.21 -9.54
CA ALA A 203 9.61 -4.89 -9.57
C ALA A 203 8.08 -4.93 -9.38
N GLU A 204 7.44 -6.05 -9.75
CA GLU A 204 5.99 -6.24 -9.63
C GLU A 204 5.58 -6.78 -8.26
N ASP A 205 6.33 -7.74 -7.71
CA ASP A 205 6.18 -8.22 -6.33
C ASP A 205 7.54 -8.17 -5.57
N PRO A 206 7.88 -7.02 -4.95
CA PRO A 206 9.12 -6.89 -4.19
C PRO A 206 9.19 -7.75 -2.92
N HIS A 207 8.08 -8.37 -2.49
CA HIS A 207 8.11 -9.29 -1.36
C HIS A 207 8.90 -10.56 -1.71
N GLU A 208 8.88 -11.01 -2.97
CA GLU A 208 9.70 -12.14 -3.43
C GLU A 208 11.20 -11.86 -3.30
N TYR A 209 11.65 -10.62 -3.53
CA TYR A 209 13.05 -10.23 -3.33
C TYR A 209 13.50 -10.41 -1.88
N GLY A 210 12.67 -10.00 -0.93
CA GLY A 210 12.97 -10.11 0.50
C GLY A 210 13.14 -11.56 0.95
N LEU A 211 12.41 -12.50 0.33
CA LEU A 211 12.55 -13.93 0.58
C LEU A 211 13.81 -14.50 -0.07
N GLU A 212 14.06 -14.22 -1.35
CA GLU A 212 15.28 -14.67 -2.07
C GLU A 212 16.55 -14.19 -1.37
N ALA A 213 16.50 -13.01 -0.74
CA ALA A 213 17.60 -12.47 0.08
C ALA A 213 17.91 -13.29 1.36
N LEU A 214 17.00 -14.15 1.84
CA LEU A 214 17.29 -15.12 2.91
C LEU A 214 18.18 -16.29 2.43
N GLY A 215 18.23 -16.54 1.12
CA GLY A 215 18.88 -17.70 0.53
C GLY A 215 20.41 -17.68 0.68
N ALA A 216 20.97 -18.76 1.20
CA ALA A 216 22.42 -18.94 1.39
C ALA A 216 23.16 -18.99 0.04
N GLY A 217 23.60 -17.82 -0.44
CA GLY A 217 24.28 -17.65 -1.73
C GLY A 217 23.74 -16.49 -2.58
N PHE A 218 22.62 -15.88 -2.19
CA PHE A 218 22.07 -14.73 -2.89
C PHE A 218 22.97 -13.49 -2.73
N LYS A 219 23.65 -13.10 -3.81
CA LYS A 219 24.32 -11.80 -3.88
C LYS A 219 23.25 -10.73 -4.11
N GLY A 220 23.02 -9.86 -3.13
CA GLY A 220 22.02 -8.79 -3.23
C GLY A 220 22.22 -7.81 -4.40
N CYS A 221 21.24 -6.92 -4.60
CA CYS A 221 21.31 -5.82 -5.57
C CYS A 221 21.77 -4.51 -4.89
N GLU A 222 21.86 -4.51 -3.55
CA GLU A 222 22.21 -3.37 -2.70
C GLU A 222 23.39 -2.53 -3.20
N GLN A 223 24.52 -3.17 -3.54
CA GLN A 223 25.71 -2.44 -3.97
C GLN A 223 25.50 -1.69 -5.29
N ASP A 224 24.76 -2.29 -6.23
CA ASP A 224 24.42 -1.70 -7.52
C ASP A 224 23.44 -0.52 -7.34
N ILE A 225 22.45 -0.68 -6.46
CA ILE A 225 21.47 0.36 -6.10
C ILE A 225 22.14 1.53 -5.38
N VAL A 226 23.00 1.26 -4.41
CA VAL A 226 23.77 2.28 -3.67
C VAL A 226 24.74 3.01 -4.60
N ASN A 227 25.39 2.30 -5.53
CA ASN A 227 26.24 2.93 -6.54
C ASN A 227 25.42 3.79 -7.51
N MET A 228 24.22 3.38 -7.89
CA MET A 228 23.34 4.21 -8.72
C MET A 228 22.94 5.52 -8.02
N LEU A 229 22.60 5.47 -6.73
CA LEU A 229 22.33 6.67 -5.95
C LEU A 229 23.58 7.56 -5.80
N LYS A 230 24.78 6.99 -5.61
CA LYS A 230 26.03 7.75 -5.51
C LYS A 230 26.35 8.49 -6.82
N ASP A 231 26.40 7.79 -7.94
CA ASP A 231 26.75 8.37 -9.24
C ASP A 231 25.77 9.49 -9.66
N LEU A 232 24.48 9.36 -9.32
CA LEU A 232 23.47 10.39 -9.53
C LEU A 232 23.73 11.63 -8.65
N LEU A 233 24.10 11.44 -7.38
CA LEU A 233 24.42 12.53 -6.45
C LEU A 233 25.76 13.23 -6.76
N GLU A 234 26.73 12.52 -7.32
CA GLU A 234 28.01 13.10 -7.77
C GLU A 234 27.79 14.09 -8.92
N LYS A 235 26.86 13.79 -9.84
CA LYS A 235 26.49 14.66 -10.97
C LYS A 235 25.41 15.71 -10.65
N ARG A 236 25.01 15.88 -9.38
CA ARG A 236 23.87 16.74 -8.99
C ARG A 236 23.91 18.17 -9.56
N LEU A 237 25.09 18.80 -9.64
CA LEU A 237 25.21 20.19 -10.09
C LEU A 237 24.97 20.28 -11.61
N GLU A 238 25.61 19.39 -12.38
CA GLU A 238 25.41 19.24 -13.83
C GLU A 238 23.93 18.98 -14.17
N TYR A 239 23.27 18.13 -13.39
CA TYR A 239 21.89 17.71 -13.66
C TYR A 239 20.84 18.77 -13.28
N VAL A 240 21.04 19.51 -12.18
CA VAL A 240 20.16 20.64 -11.81
C VAL A 240 20.24 21.76 -12.86
N GLU A 241 21.42 22.04 -13.41
CA GLU A 241 21.61 23.07 -14.45
C GLU A 241 20.92 22.72 -15.79
N LYS A 242 20.80 21.43 -16.14
CA LYS A 242 20.25 20.99 -17.45
C LYS A 242 18.74 21.23 -17.63
N GLU A 243 17.91 20.98 -16.61
CA GLU A 243 16.45 21.24 -16.67
C GLU A 243 16.03 22.58 -16.01
N GLY A 244 16.97 23.32 -15.42
CA GLY A 244 16.83 24.76 -15.14
C GLY A 244 16.02 25.18 -13.93
N ASP A 245 15.30 24.29 -13.24
CA ASP A 245 14.61 24.57 -11.97
C ASP A 245 14.90 23.58 -10.83
N GLY A 246 15.61 22.49 -11.10
CA GLY A 246 15.95 21.44 -10.13
C GLY A 246 14.77 20.55 -9.69
N GLU A 247 13.54 20.77 -10.16
CA GLU A 247 12.36 19.97 -9.77
C GLU A 247 12.43 18.55 -10.32
N GLU A 248 12.79 18.40 -11.61
CA GLU A 248 12.94 17.08 -12.23
C GLU A 248 14.14 16.31 -11.64
N PHE A 249 15.23 17.01 -11.28
CA PHE A 249 16.33 16.38 -10.54
C PHE A 249 15.91 15.94 -9.13
N HIS A 250 15.13 16.75 -8.40
CA HIS A 250 14.63 16.39 -7.08
C HIS A 250 13.75 15.12 -7.13
N GLY A 251 12.87 15.01 -8.14
CA GLY A 251 12.11 13.78 -8.42
C GLY A 251 13.01 12.57 -8.71
N GLY A 252 14.01 12.72 -9.58
CA GLY A 252 14.99 11.66 -9.87
C GLY A 252 15.81 11.23 -8.64
N GLU A 253 16.31 12.19 -7.86
CA GLU A 253 17.05 11.94 -6.62
C GLU A 253 16.20 11.20 -5.60
N GLN A 254 14.97 11.68 -5.36
CA GLN A 254 14.09 11.10 -4.34
C GLN A 254 13.62 9.70 -4.74
N ASN A 255 13.35 9.42 -6.01
CA ASN A 255 13.11 8.07 -6.49
C ASN A 255 14.34 7.15 -6.30
N ALA A 256 15.56 7.62 -6.59
CA ALA A 256 16.77 6.82 -6.37
C ALA A 256 17.01 6.51 -4.87
N ARG A 257 16.67 7.46 -3.97
CA ARG A 257 16.68 7.24 -2.52
C ARG A 257 15.61 6.23 -2.08
N LEU A 258 14.40 6.35 -2.61
CA LEU A 258 13.31 5.41 -2.36
C LEU A 258 13.72 3.98 -2.76
N VAL A 259 14.31 3.77 -3.94
CA VAL A 259 14.79 2.43 -4.35
C VAL A 259 15.80 1.85 -3.35
N LYS A 260 16.71 2.67 -2.82
CA LYS A 260 17.70 2.27 -1.81
C LYS A 260 17.08 1.96 -0.44
N ASP A 261 16.06 2.69 -0.01
CA ASP A 261 15.38 2.45 1.27
C ASP A 261 14.37 1.29 1.17
N ALA A 262 13.67 1.15 0.05
CA ALA A 262 12.74 0.07 -0.23
C ALA A 262 13.43 -1.29 -0.31
N GLU A 263 14.62 -1.37 -0.92
CA GLU A 263 15.42 -2.60 -0.94
C GLU A 263 15.74 -3.11 0.47
N GLN A 264 16.11 -2.21 1.38
CA GLN A 264 16.37 -2.52 2.78
C GLN A 264 15.10 -2.89 3.55
N TYR A 265 13.98 -2.19 3.29
CA TYR A 265 12.67 -2.50 3.87
C TYR A 265 12.18 -3.92 3.49
N TYR A 266 12.22 -4.26 2.20
CA TYR A 266 11.72 -5.56 1.73
C TYR A 266 12.56 -6.73 2.25
N LYS A 267 13.88 -6.55 2.46
CA LYS A 267 14.70 -7.50 3.23
C LYS A 267 14.24 -7.60 4.69
N ALA A 268 14.19 -6.46 5.40
CA ALA A 268 13.91 -6.41 6.84
C ALA A 268 12.57 -7.07 7.21
N MET A 269 11.57 -6.96 6.34
CA MET A 269 10.24 -7.60 6.47
C MET A 269 10.31 -9.11 6.76
N TYR A 270 11.38 -9.81 6.36
CA TYR A 270 11.57 -11.24 6.64
C TYR A 270 12.47 -11.54 7.86
N TYR A 271 13.24 -10.57 8.35
CA TYR A 271 14.18 -10.71 9.48
C TYR A 271 13.61 -10.21 10.81
N GLY A 272 12.79 -9.14 10.82
CA GLY A 272 12.26 -8.54 12.06
C GLY A 272 11.01 -7.67 11.85
N ARG A 273 9.95 -7.91 12.64
CA ARG A 273 8.63 -7.24 12.49
C ARG A 273 8.64 -5.76 12.83
N ASP A 274 9.43 -5.36 13.83
CA ASP A 274 9.47 -3.96 14.30
C ASP A 274 10.49 -3.14 13.48
N GLU A 275 11.43 -3.81 12.81
CA GLU A 275 12.46 -3.21 11.97
C GLU A 275 11.88 -2.64 10.66
N SER A 276 10.99 -3.38 9.98
CA SER A 276 10.32 -2.93 8.76
C SER A 276 9.49 -1.66 9.01
N TRP A 277 8.73 -1.63 10.10
CA TRP A 277 7.97 -0.45 10.54
C TRP A 277 8.88 0.76 10.76
N ASN A 278 9.95 0.58 11.53
CA ASN A 278 10.88 1.65 11.88
C ASN A 278 11.66 2.19 10.67
N LEU A 279 11.94 1.35 9.67
CA LEU A 279 12.48 1.78 8.38
C LEU A 279 11.46 2.62 7.60
N ARG A 280 10.18 2.22 7.58
CA ARG A 280 9.13 2.92 6.82
C ARG A 280 8.85 4.32 7.34
N ASP A 281 8.58 4.48 8.63
CA ASP A 281 8.30 5.81 9.19
C ASP A 281 9.54 6.71 9.21
N ARG A 282 10.75 6.14 9.29
CA ARG A 282 12.00 6.88 9.09
C ARG A 282 12.14 7.38 7.66
N HIS A 283 11.87 6.54 6.65
CA HIS A 283 11.87 6.98 5.24
C HIS A 283 10.85 8.11 5.02
N MET A 284 9.60 7.94 5.48
CA MET A 284 8.57 8.98 5.35
C MET A 284 9.01 10.31 5.98
N PHE A 285 9.63 10.27 7.17
CA PHE A 285 10.15 11.46 7.83
C PHE A 285 11.33 12.09 7.07
N GLU A 286 12.31 11.30 6.63
CA GLU A 286 13.45 11.83 5.87
C GLU A 286 13.02 12.43 4.53
N THR A 287 12.08 11.79 3.83
CA THR A 287 11.47 12.30 2.59
C THR A 287 10.76 13.63 2.84
N LEU A 288 9.99 13.76 3.93
CA LEU A 288 9.39 15.03 4.34
C LEU A 288 10.46 16.11 4.61
N VAL A 289 11.56 15.78 5.28
CA VAL A 289 12.68 16.71 5.51
C VAL A 289 13.36 17.11 4.19
N ARG A 290 13.53 16.18 3.24
CA ARG A 290 14.08 16.45 1.90
C ARG A 290 13.18 17.40 1.10
N VAL A 291 11.87 17.16 1.06
CA VAL A 291 10.87 18.06 0.42
C VAL A 291 10.87 19.44 1.08
N MET A 292 10.83 19.49 2.42
CA MET A 292 10.89 20.75 3.18
C MET A 292 12.18 21.53 2.90
N LYS A 293 13.33 20.87 2.70
CA LYS A 293 14.60 21.51 2.34
C LYS A 293 14.56 22.06 0.92
N HIS A 294 14.18 21.24 -0.06
CA HIS A 294 14.07 21.62 -1.48
C HIS A 294 13.19 22.86 -1.66
N ARG A 295 11.99 22.82 -1.08
CA ARG A 295 11.05 23.96 -1.07
C ARG A 295 11.55 25.15 -0.26
N ARG A 296 12.43 24.94 0.72
CA ARG A 296 13.04 26.03 1.50
C ARG A 296 14.05 26.86 0.69
N GLU A 297 14.71 26.23 -0.27
CA GLU A 297 15.64 26.91 -1.18
C GLU A 297 14.91 27.84 -2.15
N GLN A 298 13.62 27.58 -2.41
CA GLN A 298 12.72 28.45 -3.17
C GLN A 298 12.03 29.52 -2.31
N GLY A 299 11.88 29.31 -0.99
CA GLY A 299 11.39 30.30 -0.02
C GLY A 299 10.74 29.66 1.22
N PRO A 300 9.76 30.29 1.91
CA PRO A 300 9.12 29.68 3.08
C PRO A 300 8.49 28.30 2.79
N ALA A 301 8.98 27.25 3.46
CA ALA A 301 8.43 25.89 3.39
C ALA A 301 7.56 25.59 4.61
N ARG A 302 6.33 25.12 4.38
CA ARG A 302 5.38 24.67 5.41
C ARG A 302 4.52 23.51 4.88
N ALA A 303 4.50 22.40 5.61
CA ALA A 303 3.88 21.14 5.17
C ALA A 303 2.64 20.74 5.97
N VAL A 304 1.62 20.28 5.25
CA VAL A 304 0.51 19.50 5.80
C VAL A 304 0.73 18.04 5.42
N VAL A 305 0.71 17.14 6.40
CA VAL A 305 0.94 15.69 6.20
C VAL A 305 -0.36 14.93 6.41
N TRP A 306 -0.80 14.12 5.46
CA TRP A 306 -1.96 13.22 5.61
C TRP A 306 -1.48 11.77 5.64
N ALA A 307 -1.64 11.11 6.79
CA ALA A 307 -1.31 9.71 7.01
C ALA A 307 -2.24 9.13 8.09
N HIS A 308 -2.17 7.84 8.37
CA HIS A 308 -2.98 7.23 9.44
C HIS A 308 -2.63 7.78 10.83
N ASN A 309 -3.58 7.72 11.78
CA ASN A 309 -3.33 8.07 13.19
C ASN A 309 -2.09 7.37 13.78
N SER A 310 -1.83 6.12 13.36
CA SER A 310 -0.62 5.36 13.76
C SER A 310 0.69 5.99 13.31
N HIS A 311 0.69 6.70 12.19
CA HIS A 311 1.87 7.38 11.65
C HIS A 311 2.01 8.79 12.25
N ILE A 312 0.91 9.54 12.39
CA ILE A 312 0.94 10.95 12.84
C ILE A 312 0.86 11.16 14.35
N GLY A 313 0.52 10.14 15.15
CA GLY A 313 0.56 10.22 16.61
C GLY A 313 1.98 10.41 17.18
N ASP A 314 2.14 10.56 18.48
CA ASP A 314 3.48 10.47 19.12
C ASP A 314 3.63 9.04 19.67
N ALA A 315 4.39 8.19 18.97
CA ALA A 315 4.51 6.76 19.32
C ALA A 315 4.98 6.50 20.77
N ARG A 316 5.72 7.45 21.39
CA ARG A 316 6.15 7.37 22.80
C ARG A 316 4.98 7.36 23.79
N ALA A 317 3.85 7.95 23.42
CA ALA A 317 2.63 7.96 24.21
C ALA A 317 1.76 6.70 24.01
N THR A 318 2.05 5.88 22.99
CA THR A 318 1.23 4.71 22.60
C THR A 318 1.99 3.40 22.84
N SER A 319 1.31 2.26 22.69
CA SER A 319 1.96 0.94 22.78
C SER A 319 2.93 0.63 21.63
N MET A 320 3.16 1.57 20.71
CA MET A 320 4.24 1.50 19.72
C MET A 320 5.57 1.65 20.45
N GLY A 321 5.81 2.82 21.06
CA GLY A 321 7.08 3.14 21.70
C GLY A 321 7.36 2.33 22.97
N TRP A 322 6.39 2.18 23.89
CA TRP A 322 6.67 1.54 25.19
C TRP A 322 6.52 0.01 25.23
N ALA A 323 6.05 -0.63 24.16
CA ALA A 323 5.87 -2.10 24.12
C ALA A 323 6.55 -2.82 22.95
N ARG A 324 6.87 -2.11 21.85
CA ARG A 324 7.37 -2.70 20.60
C ARG A 324 8.57 -1.96 20.00
N GLU A 325 9.08 -0.94 20.69
CA GLU A 325 10.21 -0.11 20.22
C GLU A 325 9.96 0.51 18.82
N GLU A 326 8.67 0.63 18.45
CA GLU A 326 8.20 1.22 17.20
C GLU A 326 8.21 2.76 17.31
N LEU A 327 8.80 3.43 16.32
CA LEU A 327 8.72 4.88 16.11
C LEU A 327 7.65 5.23 15.07
N ASN A 328 7.31 6.51 14.95
CA ASN A 328 6.48 6.99 13.84
C ASN A 328 6.86 8.40 13.36
N ILE A 329 6.42 8.80 12.17
CA ILE A 329 6.71 10.12 11.60
C ILE A 329 6.22 11.26 12.51
N GLY A 330 5.10 11.09 13.21
CA GLY A 330 4.57 12.06 14.17
C GLY A 330 5.50 12.29 15.37
N GLN A 331 6.12 11.24 15.92
CA GLN A 331 7.19 11.34 16.92
C GLN A 331 8.43 12.03 16.31
N LEU A 332 8.91 11.58 15.15
CA LEU A 332 10.13 12.13 14.54
C LEU A 332 9.99 13.63 14.21
N CYS A 333 8.80 14.07 13.76
CA CYS A 333 8.45 15.47 13.62
C CYS A 333 8.46 16.23 14.96
N LYS A 334 7.93 15.64 16.03
CA LYS A 334 7.98 16.24 17.38
C LYS A 334 9.39 16.38 17.92
N GLU A 335 10.25 15.39 17.68
CA GLU A 335 11.65 15.41 18.13
C GLU A 335 12.49 16.42 17.34
N SER A 336 12.25 16.54 16.03
CA SER A 336 13.08 17.38 15.15
C SER A 336 12.59 18.84 15.03
N PHE A 337 11.29 19.09 15.16
CA PHE A 337 10.67 20.42 14.99
C PHE A 337 10.04 20.96 16.29
N GLY A 338 9.89 20.14 17.33
CA GLY A 338 9.36 20.56 18.63
C GLY A 338 7.96 21.17 18.52
N ARG A 339 7.80 22.40 19.02
CA ARG A 339 6.54 23.16 18.94
C ARG A 339 6.18 23.62 17.51
N GLN A 340 7.08 23.52 16.54
CA GLN A 340 6.80 23.85 15.14
C GLN A 340 6.07 22.71 14.38
N ALA A 341 5.95 21.52 14.99
CA ALA A 341 5.10 20.43 14.52
C ALA A 341 3.82 20.30 15.36
N VAL A 342 2.67 20.18 14.70
CA VAL A 342 1.35 20.01 15.30
C VAL A 342 0.74 18.71 14.76
N ASN A 343 0.11 17.91 15.62
CA ASN A 343 -0.47 16.63 15.24
C ASN A 343 -1.97 16.71 15.58
N ILE A 344 -2.83 16.38 14.62
CA ILE A 344 -4.29 16.40 14.73
C ILE A 344 -4.77 14.98 14.45
N GLY A 345 -5.20 14.27 15.50
CA GLY A 345 -5.85 12.96 15.33
C GLY A 345 -7.35 13.13 15.10
N CYS A 346 -7.95 12.23 14.31
CA CYS A 346 -9.40 12.09 14.17
C CYS A 346 -9.84 10.74 14.72
N SER A 347 -11.01 10.64 15.37
CA SER A 347 -11.60 9.36 15.79
C SER A 347 -13.12 9.39 15.66
N GLY A 348 -13.76 8.22 15.75
CA GLY A 348 -15.20 8.04 15.56
C GLY A 348 -15.78 6.88 16.38
N TYR A 349 -17.00 7.07 16.86
CA TYR A 349 -17.67 6.10 17.75
C TYR A 349 -18.36 4.96 16.99
N THR A 350 -19.20 5.28 16.01
CA THR A 350 -19.96 4.38 15.14
C THR A 350 -20.01 4.94 13.71
N GLY A 351 -20.60 4.20 12.78
CA GLY A 351 -20.81 4.61 11.39
C GLY A 351 -20.51 3.47 10.43
N THR A 352 -20.29 3.82 9.16
CA THR A 352 -19.82 2.88 8.14
C THR A 352 -18.44 3.28 7.60
N VAL A 353 -17.68 2.30 7.15
CA VAL A 353 -16.34 2.47 6.57
C VAL A 353 -16.24 1.69 5.26
N ALA A 354 -15.64 2.28 4.23
CA ALA A 354 -15.24 1.56 3.03
C ALA A 354 -13.94 0.77 3.32
N ALA A 355 -14.03 -0.56 3.33
CA ALA A 355 -12.90 -1.44 3.63
C ALA A 355 -13.09 -2.79 2.92
N ALA A 356 -12.06 -3.64 2.90
CA ALA A 356 -12.19 -5.04 2.48
C ALA A 356 -12.04 -6.01 3.68
N ARG A 357 -12.64 -7.20 3.59
CA ARG A 357 -12.54 -8.22 4.66
C ARG A 357 -11.18 -8.90 4.75
N ARG A 358 -10.38 -8.80 3.69
CA ARG A 358 -9.04 -9.39 3.54
C ARG A 358 -8.25 -8.58 2.50
N TRP A 359 -6.93 -8.75 2.52
CA TRP A 359 -6.04 -8.27 1.46
C TRP A 359 -6.49 -8.74 0.06
N ASP A 360 -6.32 -7.91 -0.96
CA ASP A 360 -6.84 -8.06 -2.34
C ASP A 360 -8.36 -8.37 -2.44
N GLY A 361 -9.12 -8.09 -1.38
CA GLY A 361 -10.58 -8.27 -1.39
C GLY A 361 -11.32 -7.07 -1.97
N ASP A 362 -12.50 -7.33 -2.55
CA ASP A 362 -13.39 -6.27 -3.02
C ASP A 362 -13.80 -5.30 -1.90
N MET A 363 -13.96 -4.03 -2.27
CA MET A 363 -14.47 -2.97 -1.40
C MET A 363 -15.88 -3.29 -0.91
N GLN A 364 -16.10 -3.13 0.40
CA GLN A 364 -17.40 -3.26 1.05
C GLN A 364 -17.64 -2.05 1.95
N VAL A 365 -18.89 -1.60 2.02
CA VAL A 365 -19.33 -0.68 3.08
C VAL A 365 -19.62 -1.52 4.32
N MET A 366 -18.77 -1.38 5.34
CA MET A 366 -18.79 -2.21 6.55
C MET A 366 -19.22 -1.40 7.77
N GLN A 367 -19.99 -2.01 8.67
CA GLN A 367 -20.43 -1.36 9.91
C GLN A 367 -19.28 -1.27 10.91
N VAL A 368 -19.00 -0.07 11.41
CA VAL A 368 -18.04 0.19 12.47
C VAL A 368 -18.69 -0.14 13.81
N ARG A 369 -18.10 -1.08 14.56
CA ARG A 369 -18.53 -1.40 15.93
C ARG A 369 -18.47 -0.16 16.82
N PRO A 370 -19.45 0.06 17.73
CA PRO A 370 -19.38 1.11 18.75
C PRO A 370 -18.05 1.14 19.52
N GLY A 371 -17.71 2.29 20.10
CA GLY A 371 -16.54 2.42 20.97
C GLY A 371 -16.62 1.44 22.15
N LEU A 372 -15.51 0.76 22.43
CA LEU A 372 -15.46 -0.25 23.49
C LEU A 372 -15.55 0.41 24.89
N PRO A 373 -16.10 -0.28 25.90
CA PRO A 373 -16.00 0.19 27.28
C PRO A 373 -14.54 0.53 27.65
N SER A 374 -14.37 1.65 28.35
CA SER A 374 -13.05 2.20 28.71
C SER A 374 -12.15 2.65 27.54
N SER A 375 -12.68 2.79 26.32
CA SER A 375 -11.98 3.45 25.21
C SER A 375 -12.12 4.98 25.23
N TYR A 376 -11.26 5.69 24.51
CA TYR A 376 -11.43 7.13 24.29
C TYR A 376 -12.73 7.42 23.52
N GLU A 377 -13.09 6.61 22.52
CA GLU A 377 -14.33 6.79 21.75
C GLU A 377 -15.57 6.71 22.64
N ALA A 378 -15.63 5.77 23.59
CA ALA A 378 -16.74 5.66 24.53
C ALA A 378 -16.79 6.84 25.51
N LEU A 379 -15.64 7.32 25.99
CA LEU A 379 -15.54 8.50 26.84
C LEU A 379 -16.01 9.78 26.11
N MET A 380 -15.59 9.96 24.86
CA MET A 380 -15.99 11.09 24.03
C MET A 380 -17.47 11.03 23.64
N HIS A 381 -17.99 9.85 23.31
CA HIS A 381 -19.40 9.66 22.96
C HIS A 381 -20.35 9.94 24.13
N ALA A 382 -19.95 9.62 25.36
CA ALA A 382 -20.72 9.91 26.58
C ALA A 382 -20.95 11.42 26.83
N THR A 383 -20.28 12.31 26.09
CA THR A 383 -20.60 13.75 26.13
C THR A 383 -21.95 14.08 25.47
N GLU A 384 -22.48 13.21 24.61
CA GLU A 384 -23.66 13.41 23.76
C GLU A 384 -23.52 14.58 22.75
N ILE A 385 -22.31 15.15 22.61
CA ILE A 385 -22.01 16.18 21.61
C ILE A 385 -21.65 15.44 20.29
N PRO A 386 -22.42 15.60 19.20
CA PRO A 386 -22.29 14.74 18.01
C PRO A 386 -20.92 14.77 17.33
N SER A 387 -20.26 15.92 17.32
CA SER A 387 -18.91 16.11 16.81
C SER A 387 -18.29 17.34 17.48
N PHE A 388 -16.99 17.27 17.78
CA PHE A 388 -16.25 18.34 18.43
C PHE A 388 -14.74 18.20 18.20
N ALA A 389 -14.01 19.27 18.49
CA ALA A 389 -12.56 19.28 18.62
C ALA A 389 -12.14 19.57 20.06
N LEU A 390 -10.94 19.11 20.42
CA LEU A 390 -10.32 19.35 21.72
C LEU A 390 -8.83 19.62 21.52
N ASP A 391 -8.31 20.70 22.10
CA ASP A 391 -6.88 20.97 22.10
C ASP A 391 -6.23 20.31 23.33
N LEU A 392 -5.33 19.35 23.10
CA LEU A 392 -4.63 18.61 24.17
C LEU A 392 -3.28 19.23 24.56
N ARG A 393 -2.90 20.35 23.93
CA ARG A 393 -1.63 21.04 24.20
C ARG A 393 -1.63 21.62 25.62
N GLU A 394 -0.45 21.58 26.24
CA GLU A 394 -0.24 22.18 27.55
C GLU A 394 -0.49 23.69 27.52
N GLY A 395 -1.26 24.19 28.49
CA GLY A 395 -1.72 25.58 28.53
C GLY A 395 -2.98 25.88 27.70
N HIS A 396 -3.46 24.94 26.89
CA HIS A 396 -4.68 25.08 26.08
C HIS A 396 -5.81 24.14 26.52
N CYS A 397 -5.48 22.94 26.99
CA CYS A 397 -6.41 22.06 27.69
C CYS A 397 -6.52 22.45 29.18
N ASP A 398 -7.70 22.31 29.78
CA ASP A 398 -7.82 22.31 31.25
C ASP A 398 -6.87 21.28 31.88
N ARG A 399 -6.28 21.63 33.03
CA ARG A 399 -5.26 20.83 33.70
C ARG A 399 -5.83 19.52 34.23
N GLN A 400 -7.04 19.53 34.80
CA GLN A 400 -7.66 18.33 35.37
C GLN A 400 -8.13 17.40 34.25
N LEU A 401 -8.80 17.95 33.23
CA LEU A 401 -9.18 17.21 32.03
C LEU A 401 -7.97 16.57 31.34
N ARG A 402 -6.88 17.33 31.17
CA ARG A 402 -5.65 16.80 30.56
C ARG A 402 -5.05 15.67 31.40
N GLN A 403 -4.97 15.81 32.72
CA GLN A 403 -4.49 14.74 33.61
C GLN A 403 -5.34 13.47 33.49
N GLU A 404 -6.66 13.61 33.40
CA GLU A 404 -7.58 12.50 33.20
C GLU A 404 -7.42 11.85 31.81
N LEU A 405 -7.22 12.64 30.75
CA LEU A 405 -7.01 12.14 29.40
C LEU A 405 -5.64 11.48 29.21
N MET A 406 -4.60 11.86 29.96
CA MET A 406 -3.28 11.18 29.93
C MET A 406 -3.30 9.75 30.50
N LYS A 407 -4.39 9.31 31.15
CA LYS A 407 -4.54 7.91 31.59
C LYS A 407 -4.74 6.98 30.39
N LYS A 408 -3.93 5.90 30.32
CA LYS A 408 -4.01 4.89 29.25
C LYS A 408 -5.44 4.34 29.11
N ARG A 409 -5.98 4.39 27.89
CA ARG A 409 -7.30 3.84 27.49
C ARG A 409 -7.14 3.08 26.18
N LEU A 410 -8.17 2.33 25.79
CA LEU A 410 -8.26 1.78 24.44
C LEU A 410 -8.50 2.91 23.42
N GLU A 411 -7.99 2.73 22.21
CA GLU A 411 -8.20 3.63 21.07
C GLU A 411 -8.50 2.78 19.83
N ARG A 412 -9.37 3.27 18.95
CA ARG A 412 -9.73 2.57 17.72
C ARG A 412 -8.63 2.68 16.66
N PHE A 413 -8.37 1.55 15.99
CA PHE A 413 -7.58 1.46 14.78
C PHE A 413 -8.37 0.69 13.71
N ILE A 414 -8.53 1.27 12.50
CA ILE A 414 -9.10 0.58 11.33
C ILE A 414 -8.27 0.98 10.10
N GLY A 415 -7.39 0.10 9.62
CA GLY A 415 -6.66 0.37 8.36
C GLY A 415 -7.54 0.13 7.13
N CYS A 416 -6.93 -0.27 6.00
CA CYS A 416 -7.67 -0.58 4.77
C CYS A 416 -8.62 -1.80 4.89
N PHE A 417 -8.50 -2.61 5.94
CA PHE A 417 -9.22 -3.87 6.08
C PHE A 417 -9.94 -3.98 7.42
N LEU A 418 -11.11 -4.63 7.41
CA LEU A 418 -11.91 -4.89 8.61
C LEU A 418 -12.39 -6.35 8.59
N SER A 419 -11.76 -7.20 9.40
CA SER A 419 -12.14 -8.62 9.51
C SER A 419 -13.25 -8.83 10.54
N SER A 420 -14.11 -9.82 10.29
CA SER A 420 -15.14 -10.27 11.23
C SER A 420 -14.58 -11.05 12.44
N SER A 421 -13.32 -11.49 12.43
CA SER A 421 -12.64 -12.10 13.60
C SER A 421 -11.81 -11.09 14.40
N MET A 422 -11.27 -10.04 13.76
CA MET A 422 -10.73 -8.85 14.47
C MET A 422 -11.80 -8.17 15.34
N ALA A 423 -13.06 -8.44 15.01
CA ALA A 423 -14.22 -8.06 15.76
C ALA A 423 -14.27 -8.75 17.15
N GLU A 424 -13.81 -9.98 17.29
CA GLU A 424 -13.79 -10.72 18.57
C GLU A 424 -12.45 -10.52 19.31
N ASP A 425 -11.33 -10.40 18.61
CA ASP A 425 -9.97 -10.29 19.19
C ASP A 425 -9.61 -8.94 19.84
N LEU A 426 -10.54 -7.99 19.93
CA LEU A 426 -10.36 -6.77 20.75
C LEU A 426 -10.55 -7.02 22.26
N THR A 427 -10.72 -8.28 22.69
CA THR A 427 -10.85 -8.64 24.10
C THR A 427 -9.57 -9.24 24.70
N GLN A 428 -9.12 -8.64 25.81
CA GLN A 428 -8.24 -9.25 26.82
C GLN A 428 -6.79 -9.61 26.46
N ARG A 429 -6.23 -9.11 25.36
CA ARG A 429 -4.77 -9.04 25.20
C ARG A 429 -4.34 -7.67 24.66
N GLN A 430 -3.19 -7.17 25.11
CA GLN A 430 -2.41 -6.17 24.37
C GLN A 430 -1.75 -6.85 23.17
N LEU A 431 -2.59 -7.30 22.23
CA LEU A 431 -2.17 -7.81 20.92
C LEU A 431 -2.04 -6.63 19.93
N PRO A 432 -1.21 -6.78 18.88
CA PRO A 432 -0.51 -5.63 18.30
C PRO A 432 -1.41 -4.68 17.49
N ILE A 433 -1.09 -3.37 17.54
CA ILE A 433 -1.62 -2.33 16.61
C ILE A 433 -1.34 -2.71 15.16
N ASN A 434 -0.30 -3.50 14.97
CA ASN A 434 0.27 -3.96 13.72
C ASN A 434 -0.67 -4.90 12.92
N ASN A 435 -1.98 -4.96 13.19
CA ASN A 435 -2.88 -5.98 12.63
C ASN A 435 -3.40 -5.67 11.20
N CYS A 436 -3.04 -4.52 10.61
CA CYS A 436 -3.11 -4.30 9.15
C CYS A 436 -1.77 -4.51 8.43
N ILE A 437 -0.64 -4.41 9.14
CA ILE A 437 0.71 -4.51 8.57
C ILE A 437 1.34 -5.89 8.85
N ILE A 438 1.37 -6.43 10.07
CA ILE A 438 1.63 -7.88 10.29
C ILE A 438 0.67 -8.78 9.50
N MET A 439 -0.61 -8.43 9.29
CA MET A 439 -1.47 -9.27 8.45
C MET A 439 -1.15 -9.17 6.95
N SER A 440 -0.54 -8.09 6.47
CA SER A 440 0.04 -8.04 5.13
C SER A 440 1.42 -8.69 5.12
N GLU A 441 2.35 -8.33 6.00
CA GLU A 441 3.71 -8.90 6.11
C GLU A 441 3.70 -10.42 6.33
N ALA A 442 2.87 -10.96 7.22
CA ALA A 442 2.75 -12.40 7.43
C ALA A 442 2.13 -13.10 6.22
N LYS A 443 1.13 -12.50 5.55
CA LYS A 443 0.51 -13.10 4.35
C LYS A 443 1.27 -12.85 3.04
N ASN A 444 2.12 -11.84 3.00
CA ASN A 444 3.06 -11.56 1.92
C ASN A 444 4.30 -12.43 2.10
N ARG A 445 4.69 -12.74 3.33
CA ARG A 445 5.65 -13.80 3.66
C ARG A 445 5.07 -15.18 3.32
N GLU A 446 3.81 -15.48 3.68
CA GLU A 446 3.07 -16.68 3.25
C GLU A 446 3.00 -16.78 1.71
N ARG A 447 2.66 -15.68 1.01
CA ARG A 447 2.63 -15.61 -0.46
C ARG A 447 4.02 -15.81 -1.06
N GLY A 448 5.05 -15.12 -0.56
CA GLY A 448 6.43 -15.27 -0.99
C GLY A 448 6.91 -16.70 -0.84
N LEU A 449 6.72 -17.29 0.34
CA LEU A 449 7.08 -18.69 0.62
C LEU A 449 6.38 -19.63 -0.36
N ARG A 450 5.06 -19.46 -0.59
CA ARG A 450 4.33 -20.27 -1.59
C ARG A 450 4.75 -20.00 -3.04
N ALA A 451 5.17 -18.78 -3.38
CA ALA A 451 5.69 -18.44 -4.71
C ALA A 451 7.05 -19.13 -4.95
N ALA A 452 7.94 -19.10 -3.95
CA ALA A 452 9.24 -19.77 -3.98
C ALA A 452 9.12 -21.29 -4.20
N LEU A 453 8.13 -21.96 -3.57
CA LEU A 453 7.85 -23.39 -3.83
C LEU A 453 7.57 -23.70 -5.31
N ASN A 454 6.95 -22.76 -6.04
CA ASN A 454 6.56 -22.92 -7.44
C ASN A 454 7.56 -22.28 -8.42
N ASN A 455 8.55 -21.52 -7.93
CA ASN A 455 9.54 -20.85 -8.74
C ASN A 455 10.63 -21.87 -9.20
N PRO A 456 10.83 -22.09 -10.52
CA PRO A 456 11.84 -23.01 -11.03
C PRO A 456 13.28 -22.53 -10.83
N ARG A 457 13.50 -21.30 -10.33
CA ARG A 457 14.82 -20.72 -10.07
C ARG A 457 15.28 -20.84 -8.61
N VAL A 458 14.37 -21.15 -7.68
CA VAL A 458 14.68 -21.39 -6.26
C VAL A 458 15.27 -22.79 -6.11
N SER A 459 16.32 -22.94 -5.31
CA SER A 459 16.95 -24.25 -5.08
C SER A 459 16.05 -25.18 -4.24
N GLU A 460 16.21 -26.49 -4.39
CA GLU A 460 15.38 -27.44 -3.63
C GLU A 460 15.66 -27.40 -2.11
N GLU A 461 16.86 -26.99 -1.71
CA GLU A 461 17.21 -26.71 -0.31
C GLU A 461 16.44 -25.50 0.23
N ALA A 462 16.31 -24.43 -0.56
CA ALA A 462 15.51 -23.25 -0.19
C ALA A 462 14.01 -23.60 -0.15
N LYS A 463 13.46 -24.28 -1.16
CA LYS A 463 12.06 -24.75 -1.14
C LYS A 463 11.76 -25.68 0.04
N LYS A 464 12.73 -26.48 0.47
CA LYS A 464 12.60 -27.30 1.68
C LYS A 464 12.51 -26.42 2.93
N HIS A 465 13.38 -25.42 3.07
CA HIS A 465 13.31 -24.45 4.15
C HIS A 465 11.97 -23.69 4.15
N ASP A 466 11.47 -23.30 2.98
CA ASP A 466 10.20 -22.60 2.84
C ASP A 466 9.01 -23.48 3.24
N ARG A 467 9.02 -24.79 2.93
CA ARG A 467 8.04 -25.76 3.44
C ARG A 467 8.09 -25.85 4.97
N GLU A 468 9.28 -25.95 5.56
CA GLU A 468 9.48 -26.00 7.01
C GLU A 468 8.99 -24.71 7.71
N LEU A 469 9.18 -23.54 7.08
CA LEU A 469 8.64 -22.26 7.57
C LEU A 469 7.11 -22.16 7.44
N LEU A 470 6.54 -22.61 6.30
CA LEU A 470 5.09 -22.65 6.09
C LEU A 470 4.39 -23.58 7.10
N GLU A 471 4.96 -24.75 7.36
CA GLU A 471 4.47 -25.71 8.33
C GLU A 471 4.58 -25.17 9.77
N LYS A 472 5.73 -24.60 10.14
CA LYS A 472 6.01 -24.09 11.48
C LYS A 472 5.23 -22.83 11.85
N GLU A 473 5.01 -21.92 10.91
CA GLU A 473 4.45 -20.60 11.19
C GLU A 473 2.98 -20.43 10.74
N PHE A 474 2.53 -21.21 9.75
CA PHE A 474 1.18 -21.13 9.19
C PHE A 474 0.39 -22.43 9.33
N GLY A 475 1.02 -23.54 9.76
CA GLY A 475 0.36 -24.81 10.02
C GLY A 475 0.04 -25.63 8.76
N GLU A 476 0.70 -25.35 7.64
CA GLU A 476 0.47 -26.05 6.36
C GLU A 476 1.39 -27.26 6.19
N HIS A 477 0.84 -28.47 6.23
CA HIS A 477 1.58 -29.68 5.85
C HIS A 477 1.66 -29.81 4.32
N PHE A 478 2.87 -29.73 3.77
CA PHE A 478 3.13 -30.09 2.37
C PHE A 478 3.70 -31.52 2.32
N GLU A 479 2.93 -32.47 1.78
CA GLU A 479 3.47 -33.81 1.52
C GLU A 479 4.63 -33.72 0.52
N GLU A 480 5.79 -34.32 0.87
CA GLU A 480 6.87 -34.49 -0.09
C GLU A 480 6.36 -35.31 -1.30
N SER A 481 6.46 -34.73 -2.50
CA SER A 481 6.28 -35.47 -3.74
C SER A 481 7.38 -36.52 -3.84
N LYS A 482 7.03 -37.76 -3.48
CA LYS A 482 7.99 -38.86 -3.30
C LYS A 482 8.85 -39.11 -4.55
N THR A 483 10.07 -38.58 -4.54
CA THR A 483 11.14 -39.00 -5.44
C THR A 483 11.45 -40.47 -5.15
N PRO A 484 11.35 -41.39 -6.12
CA PRO A 484 11.51 -42.82 -5.85
C PRO A 484 13.00 -43.20 -5.78
N GLU A 485 13.66 -42.95 -4.65
CA GLU A 485 15.03 -43.41 -4.39
C GLU A 485 15.09 -44.54 -3.35
N LYS A 486 15.16 -45.80 -3.83
CA LYS A 486 16.14 -46.83 -3.41
C LYS A 486 15.87 -48.19 -4.06
N ALA A 487 16.68 -48.51 -5.07
CA ALA A 487 16.93 -49.87 -5.50
C ALA A 487 18.44 -50.05 -5.78
N ARG A 488 19.26 -49.99 -4.72
CA ARG A 488 20.70 -50.28 -4.78
C ARG A 488 21.06 -51.36 -3.77
N ARG A 489 21.60 -52.49 -4.29
CA ARG A 489 22.09 -53.69 -3.59
C ARG A 489 20.97 -54.62 -3.06
N ALA A 490 21.01 -55.94 -3.28
CA ALA A 490 21.97 -56.75 -4.04
C ALA A 490 21.39 -58.08 -4.54
N SER A 491 21.85 -58.53 -5.70
CA SER A 491 22.34 -59.91 -5.90
C SER A 491 23.13 -60.00 -7.22
N HIS A 492 24.24 -60.73 -7.20
CA HIS A 492 24.94 -61.12 -8.42
C HIS A 492 24.37 -62.47 -8.89
N SER A 493 24.05 -62.63 -10.18
CA SER A 493 24.46 -63.82 -10.94
C SER A 493 24.24 -63.67 -12.45
N LYS A 494 24.98 -64.50 -13.18
CA LYS A 494 25.32 -64.49 -14.60
C LYS A 494 24.19 -64.93 -15.56
N HIS A 495 24.38 -64.50 -16.80
CA HIS A 495 24.12 -65.23 -18.07
C HIS A 495 22.70 -65.31 -18.67
N GLN A 496 22.73 -65.08 -19.99
CA GLN A 496 21.78 -65.36 -21.08
C GLN A 496 21.30 -66.84 -21.17
N PRO A 497 20.35 -67.19 -22.08
CA PRO A 497 19.21 -66.44 -22.63
C PRO A 497 17.92 -67.29 -22.90
N LYS A 498 16.95 -66.67 -23.61
CA LYS A 498 16.07 -67.23 -24.68
C LYS A 498 14.68 -67.84 -24.37
N VAL A 499 13.74 -67.49 -25.29
CA VAL A 499 12.62 -68.30 -25.88
C VAL A 499 11.39 -68.52 -24.95
N THR A 500 10.29 -67.76 -25.14
CA THR A 500 9.02 -68.09 -25.89
C THR A 500 8.28 -69.33 -25.34
N GLU A 501 6.94 -69.42 -25.25
CA GLU A 501 5.76 -68.89 -25.98
C GLU A 501 4.61 -68.52 -24.97
N SER A 502 3.54 -67.77 -25.28
CA SER A 502 2.30 -68.13 -26.04
C SER A 502 1.60 -69.41 -25.52
N ALA A 503 0.27 -69.68 -25.57
CA ALA A 503 -0.99 -69.01 -25.99
C ALA A 503 -2.17 -69.98 -25.62
N ALA A 504 -3.49 -69.71 -25.67
CA ALA A 504 -4.38 -68.54 -25.60
C ALA A 504 -5.86 -69.04 -25.56
N SER A 505 -6.88 -68.15 -25.62
CA SER A 505 -8.32 -68.41 -25.90
C SER A 505 -9.19 -69.11 -24.83
N GLY A 506 -10.53 -68.91 -24.75
CA GLY A 506 -11.43 -67.98 -25.48
C GLY A 506 -12.95 -68.25 -25.25
N SER A 507 -13.85 -67.40 -25.79
CA SER A 507 -15.33 -67.56 -25.97
C SER A 507 -16.24 -67.72 -24.70
N GLN A 508 -17.55 -67.40 -24.62
CA GLN A 508 -18.58 -66.93 -25.60
C GLN A 508 -19.77 -66.16 -24.92
N GLU A 509 -20.78 -65.77 -25.72
CA GLU A 509 -21.88 -64.78 -25.59
C GLU A 509 -22.99 -64.89 -24.49
N ALA A 510 -23.61 -63.75 -24.11
CA ALA A 510 -25.09 -63.48 -24.08
C ALA A 510 -25.51 -62.21 -23.25
N GLN A 511 -26.67 -61.59 -23.56
CA GLN A 511 -27.28 -60.36 -22.98
C GLN A 511 -28.79 -60.59 -22.66
N PRO A 512 -29.59 -59.64 -22.09
CA PRO A 512 -29.32 -58.46 -21.22
C PRO A 512 -30.24 -58.34 -19.97
N ALA A 513 -29.84 -57.57 -18.94
CA ALA A 513 -30.76 -56.97 -17.94
C ALA A 513 -30.15 -55.75 -17.23
N ALA A 514 -30.95 -54.77 -16.82
CA ALA A 514 -30.47 -53.47 -16.33
C ALA A 514 -30.80 -53.17 -14.85
N ARG A 515 -29.79 -52.83 -14.02
CA ARG A 515 -29.68 -51.55 -13.28
C ARG A 515 -28.49 -51.48 -12.28
N LYS A 516 -27.83 -50.31 -12.28
CA LYS A 516 -27.06 -49.66 -11.17
C LYS A 516 -25.88 -50.42 -10.53
N GLY A 517 -24.64 -49.95 -10.78
CA GLY A 517 -23.44 -50.24 -9.97
C GLY A 517 -22.23 -49.39 -10.40
N ARG A 518 -21.45 -48.85 -9.46
CA ARG A 518 -20.36 -47.85 -9.69
C ARG A 518 -19.00 -48.47 -10.11
N ARG A 519 -18.20 -47.62 -10.81
CA ARG A 519 -16.71 -47.51 -10.91
C ARG A 519 -15.98 -48.06 -12.16
N ALA A 520 -15.31 -47.11 -12.86
CA ALA A 520 -14.02 -47.10 -13.58
C ALA A 520 -13.48 -48.41 -14.20
N SER A 521 -12.96 -48.42 -15.45
CA SER A 521 -11.75 -47.65 -15.84
C SER A 521 -11.54 -47.41 -17.35
N SER A 522 -10.60 -46.49 -17.64
CA SER A 522 -9.55 -46.56 -18.68
C SER A 522 -9.91 -46.82 -20.16
N GLY A 523 -9.89 -45.75 -20.95
CA GLY A 523 -9.26 -45.77 -22.28
C GLY A 523 -8.06 -44.83 -22.24
N ASP A 524 -6.85 -45.34 -22.50
CA ASP A 524 -5.62 -44.58 -22.34
C ASP A 524 -5.43 -43.54 -23.46
N ALA A 525 -5.42 -42.27 -23.09
CA ALA A 525 -4.81 -41.19 -23.85
C ALA A 525 -3.76 -40.52 -22.93
N PRO A 526 -2.56 -40.16 -23.42
CA PRO A 526 -1.54 -39.56 -22.57
C PRO A 526 -2.04 -38.28 -21.91
N LEU A 527 -1.90 -38.18 -20.58
CA LEU A 527 -2.33 -37.03 -19.78
C LEU A 527 -1.78 -35.67 -20.27
N HIS A 528 -0.67 -35.68 -21.02
CA HIS A 528 -0.08 -34.50 -21.65
C HIS A 528 -0.96 -33.91 -22.78
N GLN A 529 -1.57 -34.76 -23.61
CA GLN A 529 -2.38 -34.30 -24.75
C GLN A 529 -3.73 -33.69 -24.31
N ILE A 530 -4.33 -34.23 -23.23
CA ILE A 530 -5.61 -33.72 -22.70
C ILE A 530 -5.47 -32.29 -22.13
N GLY A 531 -4.27 -31.93 -21.63
CA GLY A 531 -3.96 -30.57 -21.19
C GLY A 531 -3.90 -29.59 -22.36
N GLU A 532 -3.05 -29.89 -23.36
CA GLU A 532 -2.81 -29.04 -24.54
C GLU A 532 -4.07 -28.83 -25.39
N GLU A 533 -4.89 -29.86 -25.61
CA GLU A 533 -6.15 -29.73 -26.34
C GLU A 533 -7.14 -28.82 -25.61
N LYS A 534 -7.22 -28.93 -24.28
CA LYS A 534 -8.11 -28.12 -23.45
C LYS A 534 -7.67 -26.65 -23.39
N GLU A 535 -6.36 -26.41 -23.37
CA GLU A 535 -5.80 -25.05 -23.42
C GLU A 535 -6.02 -24.41 -24.79
N ARG A 536 -5.73 -25.13 -25.89
CA ARG A 536 -6.05 -24.69 -27.26
C ARG A 536 -7.54 -24.36 -27.43
N ALA A 537 -8.44 -25.22 -26.91
CA ALA A 537 -9.88 -25.00 -26.95
C ALA A 537 -10.38 -23.84 -26.05
N ASN A 538 -9.58 -23.37 -25.10
CA ASN A 538 -9.86 -22.16 -24.33
C ASN A 538 -9.37 -20.91 -25.08
N VAL A 539 -8.16 -20.95 -25.66
CA VAL A 539 -7.60 -19.86 -26.47
C VAL A 539 -8.50 -19.53 -27.67
N ILE A 540 -8.92 -20.53 -28.45
CA ILE A 540 -9.84 -20.37 -29.58
C ILE A 540 -11.15 -19.70 -29.16
N ARG A 541 -11.68 -20.07 -27.98
CA ARG A 541 -12.94 -19.53 -27.45
C ARG A 541 -12.80 -18.08 -27.02
N GLY A 542 -11.66 -17.72 -26.42
CA GLY A 542 -11.32 -16.33 -26.06
C GLY A 542 -11.21 -15.42 -27.28
N LEU A 543 -10.47 -15.86 -28.31
CA LEU A 543 -10.32 -15.13 -29.57
C LEU A 543 -11.68 -14.93 -30.27
N LYS A 544 -12.51 -15.99 -30.37
CA LYS A 544 -13.86 -15.90 -30.95
C LYS A 544 -14.81 -14.98 -30.15
N ALA A 545 -14.62 -14.87 -28.84
CA ALA A 545 -15.37 -13.92 -28.01
C ALA A 545 -14.91 -12.46 -28.23
N ALA A 546 -13.60 -12.23 -28.40
CA ALA A 546 -13.05 -10.91 -28.70
C ALA A 546 -13.56 -10.33 -30.02
N LEU A 547 -13.70 -11.17 -31.07
CA LEU A 547 -14.29 -10.75 -32.36
C LEU A 547 -15.72 -10.22 -32.23
N LYS A 548 -16.51 -10.77 -31.30
CA LYS A 548 -17.92 -10.40 -31.08
C LYS A 548 -18.10 -9.25 -30.06
N ASN A 549 -17.02 -8.79 -29.44
CA ASN A 549 -17.08 -7.74 -28.43
C ASN A 549 -17.06 -6.33 -29.10
N PRO A 550 -18.09 -5.48 -28.91
CA PRO A 550 -18.14 -4.14 -29.49
C PRO A 550 -17.10 -3.17 -28.90
N HIS A 551 -16.47 -3.52 -27.77
CA HIS A 551 -15.43 -2.71 -27.11
C HIS A 551 -14.00 -3.07 -27.54
N VAL A 552 -13.82 -4.10 -28.38
CA VAL A 552 -12.51 -4.45 -28.96
C VAL A 552 -12.33 -3.70 -30.28
N SER A 553 -11.16 -3.08 -30.49
CA SER A 553 -10.86 -2.32 -31.70
C SER A 553 -10.71 -3.25 -32.93
N GLU A 554 -11.07 -2.77 -34.13
CA GLU A 554 -10.97 -3.59 -35.35
C GLU A 554 -9.54 -4.07 -35.62
N LYS A 555 -8.52 -3.27 -35.27
CA LYS A 555 -7.11 -3.67 -35.38
C LYS A 555 -6.77 -4.86 -34.48
N ALA A 556 -7.33 -4.94 -33.27
CA ALA A 556 -7.19 -6.10 -32.40
C ALA A 556 -7.96 -7.31 -32.95
N LYS A 557 -9.20 -7.11 -33.45
CA LYS A 557 -9.98 -8.17 -34.11
C LYS A 557 -9.31 -8.71 -35.38
N GLU A 558 -8.49 -7.93 -36.08
CA GLU A 558 -7.72 -8.40 -37.23
C GLU A 558 -6.55 -9.31 -36.80
N VAL A 559 -5.89 -8.99 -35.68
CA VAL A 559 -4.85 -9.85 -35.06
C VAL A 559 -5.48 -11.15 -34.54
N ASP A 560 -6.63 -11.08 -33.88
CA ASP A 560 -7.34 -12.25 -33.37
C ASP A 560 -7.86 -13.15 -34.52
N ARG A 561 -8.27 -12.56 -35.65
CA ARG A 561 -8.60 -13.29 -36.88
C ARG A 561 -7.39 -14.05 -37.45
N LYS A 562 -6.22 -13.43 -37.53
CA LYS A 562 -4.98 -14.10 -37.99
C LYS A 562 -4.58 -15.26 -37.06
N LYS A 563 -4.62 -15.06 -35.74
CA LYS A 563 -4.37 -16.14 -34.77
C LYS A 563 -5.37 -17.29 -34.86
N LEU A 564 -6.65 -17.02 -35.11
CA LEU A 564 -7.64 -18.08 -35.32
C LEU A 564 -7.35 -18.89 -36.60
N GLN A 565 -6.94 -18.24 -37.69
CA GLN A 565 -6.51 -18.93 -38.92
C GLN A 565 -5.24 -19.76 -38.70
N GLU A 566 -4.24 -19.24 -37.99
CA GLU A 566 -3.02 -19.98 -37.58
C GLU A 566 -3.35 -21.21 -36.72
N LEU A 567 -4.40 -21.12 -35.90
CA LEU A 567 -4.92 -22.23 -35.09
C LEU A 567 -5.83 -23.21 -35.88
N GLY A 568 -6.06 -22.97 -37.17
CA GLY A 568 -6.85 -23.84 -38.06
C GLY A 568 -8.37 -23.63 -37.98
N GLU A 569 -8.84 -22.55 -37.37
CA GLU A 569 -10.26 -22.24 -37.24
C GLU A 569 -10.75 -21.41 -38.43
N ASN A 570 -11.80 -21.87 -39.11
CA ASN A 570 -12.43 -21.10 -40.17
C ASN A 570 -13.30 -19.96 -39.59
N ILE A 571 -13.27 -18.79 -40.22
CA ILE A 571 -13.87 -17.56 -39.71
C ILE A 571 -14.81 -16.95 -40.76
N GLU A 572 -16.05 -17.43 -40.75
CA GLU A 572 -17.22 -16.75 -41.32
C GLU A 572 -18.09 -16.19 -40.17
#